data_AF-A0A7W3W559-F1
#
_entry.id   AF-A0A7W3W559-F1
#
_cell.length_a   1.000
_cell.length_b   1.000
_cell.length_c   1.000
_cell.angle_alpha   90.00
_cell.angle_beta   90.00
_cell.angle_gamma   90.00
#
_symmetry.space_group_name_H-M   'P 1'
#
loop_
_entity.id
_entity.type
_entity.pdbx_description
1 polymer ?
#
loop_
_entity_poly.entity_id
_entity_poly.type
_entity_poly.pdbx_seq_one_letter_code
_entity_poly.pdbx_strand_id
1 'polypeptide(L)'
;MIDFPDDQARAGAARLADLWFPGTGRSPRLTALPGYAALVHRALQANPDLAAAFIQAAELAAAAGELSAEAVADWPAELAEAAFYFLASTYYMAPEARRAVGYPGQVRRPSAEATPDQLLDDDLLAPVLALGPTYLPTPTEGS
;
A
#
# COMPACT_ATOMS: atom_id res chain seq x y z
N MET A 1 5.56 -4.22 18.69
CA MET A 1 6.26 -3.87 17.44
C MET A 1 6.50 -5.18 16.72
N ILE A 2 5.97 -5.34 15.51
CA ILE A 2 6.06 -6.59 14.75
C ILE A 2 7.40 -6.61 14.02
N ASP A 3 8.19 -7.67 14.14
CA ASP A 3 9.45 -7.84 13.42
C ASP A 3 9.58 -9.31 13.00
N PHE A 4 10.56 -9.61 12.16
CA PHE A 4 10.89 -10.98 11.84
C PHE A 4 11.38 -11.73 13.09
N PRO A 5 11.03 -13.02 13.23
CA PRO A 5 11.44 -13.82 14.37
C PRO A 5 12.96 -14.07 14.40
N ASP A 6 13.58 -14.18 13.22
CA ASP A 6 15.03 -14.41 13.07
C ASP A 6 15.56 -13.92 11.71
N ASP A 7 16.87 -14.10 11.49
CA ASP A 7 17.54 -13.73 10.25
C ASP A 7 17.22 -14.68 9.08
N GLN A 8 16.76 -15.92 9.35
CA GLN A 8 16.35 -16.84 8.29
C GLN A 8 15.05 -16.37 7.65
N ALA A 9 14.04 -16.01 8.45
CA ALA A 9 12.81 -15.40 7.98
C ALA A 9 13.09 -14.08 7.24
N ARG A 10 14.00 -13.25 7.77
CA ARG A 10 14.44 -12.01 7.08
C ARG A 10 15.05 -12.30 5.70
N ALA A 11 15.87 -13.35 5.58
CA ALA A 11 16.44 -13.77 4.31
C ALA A 11 15.37 -14.33 3.35
N GLY A 12 14.43 -15.14 3.85
CA GLY A 12 13.28 -15.64 3.09
C GLY A 12 12.41 -14.52 2.54
N ALA A 13 12.15 -13.48 3.33
CA ALA A 13 11.45 -12.28 2.91
C ALA A 13 12.16 -11.56 1.75
N ALA A 14 13.50 -11.45 1.80
CA ALA A 14 14.29 -10.86 0.72
C ALA A 14 14.26 -11.72 -0.55
N ARG A 15 14.24 -13.05 -0.43
CA ARG A 15 14.09 -13.96 -1.57
C ARG A 15 12.72 -13.78 -2.25
N LEU A 16 11.64 -13.71 -1.47
CA LEU A 16 10.29 -13.46 -2.00
C LEU A 16 10.17 -12.07 -2.65
N ALA A 17 10.75 -11.05 -2.02
CA ALA A 17 10.81 -9.69 -2.55
C ALA A 17 11.39 -9.67 -3.96
N ASP A 18 12.53 -10.33 -4.18
CA ASP A 18 13.20 -10.33 -5.47
C ASP A 18 12.60 -11.34 -6.46
N LEU A 19 11.90 -12.38 -5.99
CA LEU A 19 11.12 -13.26 -6.87
C LEU A 19 10.00 -12.48 -7.57
N TRP A 20 9.20 -11.73 -6.80
CA TRP A 20 8.05 -10.99 -7.35
C TRP A 20 8.42 -9.62 -7.93
N PHE A 21 9.49 -9.00 -7.41
CA PHE A 21 9.96 -7.68 -7.85
C PHE A 21 11.46 -7.75 -8.20
N PRO A 22 11.86 -8.54 -9.21
CA PRO A 22 13.26 -8.80 -9.57
C PRO A 22 13.99 -7.57 -10.13
N GLY A 23 13.26 -6.52 -10.46
CA GLY A 23 13.76 -5.37 -11.19
C GLY A 23 13.85 -5.64 -12.70
N THR A 24 13.89 -4.57 -13.48
CA THR A 24 14.04 -4.58 -14.93
C THR A 24 14.89 -3.38 -15.35
N GLY A 25 15.14 -3.20 -16.65
CA GLY A 25 15.77 -1.97 -17.15
C GLY A 25 14.99 -0.68 -16.83
N ARG A 26 13.71 -0.77 -16.44
CA ARG A 26 12.84 0.37 -16.14
C ARG A 26 12.46 0.49 -14.67
N SER A 27 12.58 -0.57 -13.89
CA SER A 27 12.10 -0.64 -12.50
C SER A 27 13.16 -1.22 -11.58
N PRO A 28 13.35 -0.68 -10.37
CA PRO A 28 14.34 -1.21 -9.44
C PRO A 28 13.89 -2.58 -8.91
N ARG A 29 14.87 -3.44 -8.61
CA ARG A 29 14.64 -4.61 -7.78
C ARG A 29 14.25 -4.19 -6.36
N LEU A 30 13.32 -4.89 -5.70
CA LEU A 30 12.79 -4.45 -4.41
C LEU A 30 13.86 -4.40 -3.31
N THR A 31 14.70 -5.42 -3.18
CA THR A 31 15.80 -5.40 -2.19
C THR A 31 16.89 -4.38 -2.50
N ALA A 32 16.96 -3.88 -3.74
CA ALA A 32 17.92 -2.87 -4.15
C ALA A 32 17.41 -1.43 -3.92
N LEU A 33 16.16 -1.27 -3.45
CA LEU A 33 15.61 0.05 -3.14
C LEU A 33 16.36 0.70 -1.96
N PRO A 34 16.61 2.02 -2.03
CA PRO A 34 17.13 2.78 -0.89
C PRO A 34 16.22 2.60 0.33
N GLY A 35 16.79 2.14 1.45
CA GLY A 35 16.05 1.96 2.69
C GLY A 35 15.09 0.77 2.70
N TYR A 36 15.32 -0.27 1.87
CA TYR A 36 14.53 -1.51 1.85
C TYR A 36 14.14 -2.03 3.24
N ALA A 37 15.11 -2.17 4.17
CA ALA A 37 14.84 -2.65 5.52
C ALA A 37 13.85 -1.75 6.29
N ALA A 38 13.97 -0.43 6.14
CA ALA A 38 13.07 0.53 6.76
C ALA A 38 11.66 0.50 6.12
N LEU A 39 11.57 0.27 4.81
CA LEU A 39 10.30 0.10 4.11
C LEU A 39 9.56 -1.14 4.59
N VAL A 40 10.25 -2.29 4.68
CA VAL A 40 9.67 -3.53 5.21
C VAL A 40 9.25 -3.34 6.66
N HIS A 41 10.11 -2.76 7.50
CA HIS A 41 9.77 -2.49 8.89
C HIS A 41 8.51 -1.62 9.03
N ARG A 42 8.39 -0.58 8.21
CA ARG A 42 7.20 0.28 8.16
C ARG A 42 5.96 -0.49 7.70
N ALA A 43 6.09 -1.36 6.71
CA ALA A 43 4.98 -2.19 6.23
C ALA A 43 4.52 -3.20 7.31
N LEU A 44 5.44 -3.81 8.05
CA LEU A 44 5.14 -4.68 9.19
C LEU A 44 4.34 -3.96 10.29
N GLN A 45 4.58 -2.66 10.50
CA GLN A 45 3.80 -1.87 11.47
C GLN A 45 2.45 -1.39 10.94
N ALA A 46 2.21 -1.43 9.63
CA ALA A 46 1.04 -0.78 9.02
C ALA A 46 -0.24 -1.62 9.15
N ASN A 47 -0.13 -2.95 9.02
CA ASN A 47 -1.27 -3.86 9.13
C ASN A 47 -0.81 -5.20 9.76
N PRO A 48 -1.21 -5.49 11.02
CA PRO A 48 -0.80 -6.70 11.73
C PRO A 48 -1.19 -8.02 11.05
N ASP A 49 -2.37 -8.08 10.43
CA ASP A 49 -2.87 -9.32 9.81
C ASP A 49 -2.07 -9.65 8.55
N LEU A 50 -1.83 -8.65 7.70
CA LEU A 50 -0.95 -8.79 6.53
C LEU A 50 0.50 -9.09 6.95
N ALA A 51 0.98 -8.50 8.05
CA ALA A 51 2.32 -8.76 8.56
C ALA A 51 2.48 -10.21 9.02
N ALA A 52 1.49 -10.78 9.72
CA ALA A 52 1.51 -12.17 10.15
C ALA A 52 1.58 -13.14 8.95
N ALA A 53 0.73 -12.92 7.94
CA ALA A 53 0.76 -13.71 6.71
C ALA A 53 2.10 -13.58 5.97
N PHE A 54 2.67 -12.38 5.88
CA PHE A 54 3.95 -12.17 5.22
C PHE A 54 5.12 -12.84 5.96
N ILE A 55 5.14 -12.80 7.30
CA ILE A 55 6.15 -13.50 8.11
C ILE A 55 6.06 -15.01 7.86
N GLN A 56 4.86 -15.59 7.86
CA GLN A 56 4.68 -17.01 7.56
C GLN A 56 5.18 -17.38 6.15
N ALA A 57 4.87 -16.58 5.14
CA ALA A 57 5.38 -16.78 3.78
C ALA A 57 6.91 -16.67 3.73
N ALA A 58 7.50 -15.75 4.50
CA ALA A 58 8.94 -15.57 4.59
C ALA A 58 9.64 -16.79 5.24
N GLU A 59 9.03 -17.40 6.26
CA GLU A 59 9.51 -18.65 6.87
C GLU A 59 9.46 -19.82 5.88
N LEU A 60 8.38 -19.97 5.12
CA LEU A 60 8.28 -20.99 4.05
C LEU A 60 9.36 -20.77 2.98
N ALA A 61 9.57 -19.52 2.57
CA ALA A 61 10.62 -19.15 1.63
C ALA A 61 12.03 -19.40 2.18
N ALA A 62 12.24 -19.27 3.50
CA ALA A 62 13.52 -19.58 4.14
C ALA A 62 13.80 -21.09 4.17
N ALA A 63 12.76 -21.89 4.42
CA ALA A 63 12.84 -23.35 4.45
C ALA A 63 12.94 -23.98 3.05
N ALA A 64 12.48 -23.28 2.00
CA ALA A 64 12.57 -23.75 0.63
C ALA A 64 14.04 -23.80 0.16
N GLY A 65 14.49 -25.00 -0.25
CA GLY A 65 15.82 -25.16 -0.87
C GLY A 65 15.96 -24.27 -2.11
N GLU A 66 15.04 -24.42 -3.07
CA GLU A 66 14.85 -23.52 -4.20
C GLU A 66 13.51 -22.80 -4.09
N LEU A 67 13.51 -21.48 -4.27
CA LEU A 67 12.30 -20.66 -4.26
C LEU A 67 12.01 -20.25 -5.70
N SER A 68 10.92 -20.78 -6.27
CA SER A 68 10.45 -20.49 -7.62
C SER A 68 8.98 -20.08 -7.61
N ALA A 69 8.47 -19.63 -8.76
CA ALA A 69 7.05 -19.29 -8.90
C ALA A 69 6.16 -20.54 -8.73
N GLU A 70 6.62 -21.69 -9.22
CA GLU A 70 5.94 -22.98 -9.06
C GLU A 70 5.87 -23.39 -7.59
N ALA A 71 6.98 -23.25 -6.84
CA ALA A 71 7.00 -23.57 -5.42
C ALA A 71 6.01 -22.70 -4.61
N VAL A 72 5.85 -21.43 -5.00
CA VAL A 72 4.89 -20.51 -4.37
C VAL A 72 3.45 -20.83 -4.81
N ALA A 73 3.23 -21.34 -6.02
CA ALA A 73 1.91 -21.71 -6.51
C ALA A 73 1.29 -22.90 -5.75
N ASP A 74 2.13 -23.73 -5.11
CA ASP A 74 1.70 -24.84 -4.25
C ASP A 74 1.32 -24.39 -2.83
N TRP A 75 1.51 -23.11 -2.47
CA TRP A 75 1.11 -22.57 -1.17
C TRP A 75 -0.41 -22.31 -1.12
N PRO A 76 -1.00 -22.19 0.08
CA PRO A 76 -2.36 -21.68 0.21
C PRO A 76 -2.52 -20.35 -0.53
N ALA A 77 -3.53 -20.23 -1.38
CA ALA A 77 -3.72 -19.07 -2.26
C ALA A 77 -3.82 -17.77 -1.46
N GLU A 78 -4.56 -17.78 -0.35
CA GLU A 78 -4.75 -16.63 0.52
C GLU A 78 -3.44 -16.15 1.15
N LEU A 79 -2.52 -17.07 1.45
CA LEU A 79 -1.21 -16.76 1.99
C LEU A 79 -0.32 -16.09 0.93
N ALA A 80 -0.26 -16.67 -0.27
CA ALA A 80 0.51 -16.14 -1.37
C ALA A 80 -0.01 -14.74 -1.79
N GLU A 81 -1.32 -14.56 -1.88
CA GLU A 81 -1.95 -13.27 -2.18
C GLU A 81 -1.67 -12.22 -1.12
N ALA A 82 -1.83 -12.56 0.17
CA ALA A 82 -1.55 -11.64 1.26
C ALA A 82 -0.07 -11.21 1.29
N ALA A 83 0.86 -12.15 1.11
CA ALA A 83 2.29 -11.88 1.05
C ALA A 83 2.66 -11.02 -0.18
N PHE A 84 2.05 -11.30 -1.34
CA PHE A 84 2.24 -10.48 -2.53
C PHE A 84 1.72 -9.06 -2.32
N TYR A 85 0.52 -8.92 -1.75
CA TYR A 85 -0.08 -7.61 -1.47
C TYR A 85 0.76 -6.80 -0.47
N PHE A 86 1.32 -7.46 0.55
CA PHE A 86 2.26 -6.85 1.49
C PHE A 86 3.49 -6.30 0.75
N LEU A 87 4.12 -7.10 -0.11
CA LEU A 87 5.32 -6.68 -0.85
C LEU A 87 5.03 -5.63 -1.92
N ALA A 88 3.90 -5.72 -2.62
CA ALA A 88 3.45 -4.70 -3.57
C ALA A 88 3.24 -3.35 -2.88
N SER A 89 2.57 -3.35 -1.72
CA SER A 89 2.38 -2.16 -0.89
C SER A 89 3.73 -1.58 -0.44
N THR A 90 4.65 -2.44 0.00
CA THR A 90 6.01 -2.06 0.40
C THR A 90 6.80 -1.46 -0.76
N TYR A 91 6.72 -2.05 -1.95
CA TYR A 91 7.42 -1.59 -3.14
C TYR A 91 6.98 -0.18 -3.55
N TYR A 92 5.67 0.04 -3.64
CA TYR A 92 5.12 1.33 -4.06
C TYR A 92 5.16 2.40 -2.98
N MET A 93 5.57 2.08 -1.74
CA MET A 93 5.99 3.08 -0.76
C MET A 93 7.31 3.78 -1.13
N ALA A 94 8.15 3.18 -1.99
CA ALA A 94 9.39 3.79 -2.44
C ALA A 94 9.17 4.81 -3.58
N PRO A 95 9.71 6.04 -3.48
CA PRO A 95 9.65 7.03 -4.55
C PRO A 95 10.23 6.54 -5.88
N GLU A 96 11.28 5.73 -5.86
CA GLU A 96 11.95 5.15 -7.04
C GLU A 96 10.99 4.24 -7.82
N ALA A 97 10.31 3.34 -7.12
CA ALA A 97 9.31 2.45 -7.69
C ALA A 97 8.13 3.22 -8.30
N ARG A 98 7.61 4.23 -7.60
CA ARG A 98 6.53 5.10 -8.11
C ARG A 98 6.94 5.87 -9.36
N ARG A 99 8.17 6.41 -9.38
CA ARG A 99 8.72 7.11 -10.55
C ARG A 99 8.89 6.17 -11.75
N ALA A 100 9.31 4.92 -11.53
CA ALA A 100 9.47 3.92 -12.57
C ALA A 100 8.16 3.62 -13.33
N VAL A 101 7.02 3.65 -12.63
CA VAL A 101 5.68 3.47 -13.22
C VAL A 101 5.03 4.79 -13.68
N GLY A 102 5.75 5.91 -13.59
CA GLY A 102 5.23 7.23 -13.98
C GLY A 102 4.15 7.78 -13.04
N TYR A 103 4.06 7.28 -11.80
CA TYR A 103 3.07 7.77 -10.84
C TYR A 103 3.55 9.08 -10.21
N PRO A 104 2.86 10.21 -10.45
CA PRO A 104 3.31 11.53 -10.00
C PRO A 104 3.05 11.80 -8.51
N GLY A 105 2.45 10.85 -7.79
CA GLY A 105 1.92 11.09 -6.45
C GLY A 105 0.56 11.76 -6.48
N GLN A 106 0.06 12.11 -5.30
CA GLN A 106 -1.10 12.98 -5.17
C GLN A 106 -0.68 14.41 -5.52
N VAL A 107 -0.96 14.82 -6.75
CA VAL A 107 -0.79 16.21 -7.18
C VAL A 107 -2.09 16.95 -6.92
N ARG A 108 -2.03 18.06 -6.18
CA ARG A 108 -3.17 18.98 -6.07
C ARG A 108 -3.47 19.51 -7.47
N ARG A 109 -4.51 18.97 -8.09
CA ARG A 109 -5.14 19.59 -9.26
C ARG A 109 -6.17 20.55 -8.69
N PRO A 110 -6.01 21.87 -8.85
CA PRO A 110 -7.12 22.78 -8.62
C PRO A 110 -8.30 22.23 -9.41
N SER A 111 -9.49 22.17 -8.79
CA SER A 111 -10.70 22.09 -9.59
C SER A 111 -10.57 23.19 -10.64
N ALA A 112 -10.84 22.88 -11.92
CA ALA A 112 -11.04 23.94 -12.90
C ALA A 112 -11.95 24.96 -12.21
N GLU A 113 -11.56 26.24 -12.20
CA GLU A 113 -12.37 27.29 -11.62
C GLU A 113 -13.71 27.26 -12.34
N ALA A 114 -14.62 26.45 -11.81
CA ALA A 114 -16.01 26.56 -12.14
C ALA A 114 -16.33 27.98 -11.67
N THR A 115 -16.67 28.83 -12.64
CA THR A 115 -17.15 30.17 -12.30
C THR A 115 -18.28 30.00 -11.28
N PRO A 116 -18.50 30.95 -10.36
CA PRO A 116 -19.61 30.87 -9.42
C PRO A 116 -20.93 30.47 -10.13
N ASP A 117 -21.14 30.94 -11.35
CA ASP A 117 -22.28 30.59 -12.22
C ASP A 117 -22.37 29.11 -12.63
N GLN A 118 -21.26 28.37 -12.67
CA GLN A 118 -21.22 26.92 -12.95
C GLN A 118 -21.40 26.06 -11.69
N LEU A 119 -21.13 26.62 -10.50
CA LEU A 119 -21.37 25.97 -9.20
C LEU A 119 -22.78 26.26 -8.66
N LEU A 120 -23.38 27.37 -9.10
CA LEU A 120 -24.71 27.87 -8.72
C LEU A 120 -25.75 27.59 -9.81
N ASP A 121 -25.60 26.51 -10.59
CA ASP A 121 -26.70 26.08 -11.46
C ASP A 121 -27.89 25.70 -10.57
N ASP A 122 -29.03 26.37 -10.75
CA ASP A 122 -30.20 26.26 -9.88
C ASP A 122 -30.66 24.80 -9.74
N ASP A 123 -30.42 23.96 -10.75
CA ASP A 123 -30.73 22.53 -10.74
C ASP A 123 -29.87 21.72 -9.75
N LEU A 124 -28.62 22.12 -9.48
CA LEU A 124 -27.74 21.43 -8.53
C LEU A 124 -28.10 21.76 -7.07
N LEU A 125 -28.56 22.99 -6.82
CA LEU A 125 -28.91 23.46 -5.49
C LEU A 125 -30.40 23.27 -5.15
N ALA A 126 -31.28 23.09 -6.14
CA ALA A 126 -32.71 22.89 -5.93
C ALA A 126 -33.04 21.81 -4.88
N PRO A 127 -32.39 20.63 -4.85
CA PRO A 127 -32.67 19.62 -3.81
C PRO A 127 -32.27 20.08 -2.42
N VAL A 128 -31.16 20.80 -2.29
CA VAL A 128 -30.63 21.32 -1.02
C VAL A 128 -31.48 22.48 -0.50
N LEU A 129 -31.92 23.36 -1.39
CA LEU A 129 -32.84 24.45 -1.05
C LEU A 129 -34.22 23.92 -0.66
N ALA A 130 -34.71 22.86 -1.33
CA ALA A 130 -35.96 22.19 -1.01
C ALA A 130 -35.93 21.47 0.36
N LEU A 131 -34.74 21.02 0.81
CA LEU A 131 -34.54 20.43 2.13
C LEU A 131 -34.73 21.43 3.28
N GLY A 132 -34.58 22.74 3.00
CA GLY A 132 -34.71 23.79 4.01
C GLY A 132 -33.52 23.86 4.98
N PRO A 133 -33.49 24.87 5.87
CA PRO A 133 -32.38 25.10 6.77
C PRO A 133 -32.21 23.94 7.77
N THR A 134 -31.14 23.17 7.61
CA THR A 134 -30.71 22.17 8.60
C THR A 134 -29.55 22.74 9.40
N TYR A 135 -29.85 23.29 10.57
CA TYR A 135 -28.82 23.82 11.48
C TYR A 135 -28.50 22.81 12.56
N LEU A 136 -27.22 22.49 12.72
CA LEU A 136 -26.72 21.91 13.97
C LEU A 136 -26.45 23.07 14.94
N PRO A 137 -26.97 23.03 16.18
CA PRO A 137 -26.65 24.06 17.15
C PRO A 137 -25.15 24.10 17.38
N THR A 138 -24.57 25.31 17.33
CA THR A 138 -23.18 25.54 17.70
C THR A 138 -22.96 24.98 19.10
N PRO A 139 -22.00 24.05 19.31
CA PRO A 139 -21.70 23.57 20.65
C PRO A 139 -21.34 24.76 21.53
N THR A 140 -22.20 25.08 22.50
CA THR A 140 -21.86 26.01 23.57
C THR A 140 -20.89 25.27 24.49
N GLU A 141 -19.69 25.81 24.66
CA GLU A 141 -18.73 25.28 25.61
C GLU A 141 -19.38 25.15 27.01
N GLY A 142 -19.42 23.93 27.56
CA GLY A 142 -19.52 23.69 29.01
C GLY A 142 -20.77 22.99 29.55
N SER A 143 -20.77 21.65 29.57
CA SER A 143 -20.99 20.79 30.77
C SER A 143 -20.94 19.31 30.41
#